data_AF-A0AAD0V940-F1
#
_entry.id   AF-A0AAD0V940-F1
#
_cell.length_a   1.000
_cell.length_b   1.000
_cell.length_c   1.000
_cell.angle_alpha   90.00
_cell.angle_beta   90.00
_cell.angle_gamma   90.00
#
_symmetry.space_group_name_H-M   'P 1'
#
loop_
_entity.id
_entity.type
_entity.pdbx_description
1 polymer ?
#
loop_
_entity_poly.entity_id
_entity_poly.type
_entity_poly.pdbx_seq_one_letter_code
_entity_poly.pdbx_strand_id
1 'polypeptide(L)'
;MRFLDAILCISLASEIHGTDEAIRRTALSCAAKMTNQRDRRLIMEIANGKKPTLHVAVMLKELPDHILQMNPSPRRPMPFKTPGSLCMTDPDPSVSAISPLAAFLKR
;
A
#
# COMPACT_ATOMS: atom_id res chain seq x y z
N MET A 1 2.03 6.47 -1.69
CA MET A 1 3.19 5.63 -2.07
C MET A 1 4.34 6.53 -2.48
N ARG A 2 5.58 6.28 -2.03
CA ARG A 2 6.75 7.05 -2.49
C ARG A 2 7.24 6.50 -3.83
N PHE A 3 8.04 7.30 -4.54
CA PHE A 3 8.63 6.90 -5.82
C PHE A 3 9.47 5.62 -5.69
N LEU A 4 10.40 5.57 -4.73
CA LEU A 4 11.27 4.39 -4.52
C LEU A 4 10.49 3.12 -4.21
N ASP A 5 9.42 3.21 -3.40
CA ASP A 5 8.58 2.05 -3.09
C ASP A 5 7.96 1.47 -4.38
N ALA A 6 7.61 2.33 -5.35
CA ALA A 6 7.06 1.91 -6.63
C ALA A 6 8.07 1.31 -7.58
N ILE A 7 9.25 1.91 -7.66
CA ILE A 7 10.37 1.33 -8.40
C ILE A 7 10.68 -0.06 -7.86
N LEU A 8 10.68 -0.25 -6.54
CA LEU A 8 10.95 -1.53 -5.90
C LEU A 8 9.86 -2.57 -6.21
N CYS A 9 8.57 -2.20 -6.12
CA CYS A 9 7.48 -3.10 -6.52
C CYS A 9 7.55 -3.50 -8.00
N ILE A 10 7.85 -2.56 -8.89
CA ILE A 10 7.96 -2.81 -10.33
C ILE A 10 9.17 -3.70 -10.64
N SER A 11 10.29 -3.45 -9.98
CA SER A 11 11.52 -4.25 -10.11
C SER A 11 11.30 -5.67 -9.63
N LEU A 12 10.63 -5.84 -8.49
CA LEU A 12 10.27 -7.16 -7.99
C LEU A 12 9.32 -7.89 -8.95
N ALA A 13 8.34 -7.19 -9.53
CA ALA A 13 7.45 -7.78 -10.54
C ALA A 13 8.22 -8.21 -11.80
N SER A 14 9.24 -7.44 -12.20
CA SER A 14 10.14 -7.81 -13.29
C SER A 14 10.93 -9.09 -12.98
N GLU A 15 11.49 -9.22 -11.78
CA GLU A 15 12.26 -10.40 -11.36
C GLU A 15 11.39 -11.66 -11.18
N ILE A 16 10.20 -11.53 -10.60
CA ILE A 16 9.31 -12.67 -10.35
C ILE A 16 8.66 -13.16 -11.65
N HIS A 17 8.12 -12.24 -12.45
CA HIS A 17 7.28 -12.62 -13.59
C HIS A 17 8.00 -12.56 -14.93
N GLY A 18 9.08 -11.77 -15.06
CA GLY A 18 9.84 -11.65 -16.31
C GLY A 18 9.03 -11.20 -17.54
N THR A 19 7.84 -10.63 -17.34
CA THR A 19 6.90 -10.29 -18.41
C THR A 19 6.52 -8.81 -18.39
N ASP A 20 6.41 -8.22 -19.58
CA ASP A 20 6.03 -6.82 -19.74
C ASP A 20 4.60 -6.52 -19.24
N GLU A 21 3.72 -7.52 -19.23
CA GLU A 21 2.34 -7.36 -18.76
C GLU A 21 2.27 -7.25 -17.23
N ALA A 22 3.02 -8.08 -16.51
CA ALA A 22 3.11 -8.01 -15.05
C ALA A 22 3.65 -6.64 -14.61
N ILE A 23 4.69 -6.16 -15.29
CA ILE A 23 5.26 -4.83 -15.02
C ILE A 23 4.23 -3.73 -15.27
N ARG A 24 3.50 -3.79 -16.38
CA ARG A 24 2.44 -2.81 -16.70
C ARG A 24 1.34 -2.77 -15.65
N ARG A 25 0.81 -3.92 -15.26
CA ARG A 25 -0.22 -4.02 -14.22
C ARG A 25 0.27 -3.46 -12.89
N THR A 26 1.49 -3.82 -12.49
CA THR A 26 2.10 -3.34 -11.25
C THR A 26 2.33 -1.82 -11.30
N ALA A 27 2.87 -1.29 -12.40
CA ALA A 27 3.11 0.13 -12.57
C ALA A 27 1.80 0.95 -12.52
N LEU A 28 0.73 0.48 -13.16
CA LEU A 28 -0.60 1.11 -13.08
C LEU A 28 -1.15 1.11 -11.64
N SER A 29 -1.03 -0.03 -10.94
CA SER A 29 -1.46 -0.13 -9.53
C SER A 29 -0.66 0.81 -8.62
N CYS A 30 0.65 0.94 -8.85
CA CYS A 30 1.52 1.84 -8.11
C CYS A 30 1.16 3.31 -8.39
N ALA A 31 0.96 3.67 -9.67
CA ALA A 31 0.58 5.02 -10.09
C ALA A 31 -0.74 5.47 -9.46
N ALA A 32 -1.72 4.56 -9.31
CA ALA A 32 -2.99 4.86 -8.64
C ALA A 32 -2.83 5.21 -7.14
N LYS A 33 -1.77 4.72 -6.49
CA LYS A 33 -1.49 4.95 -5.05
C LYS A 33 -0.54 6.13 -4.79
N MET A 34 -0.13 6.84 -5.84
CA MET A 34 0.77 7.98 -5.75
C MET A 34 0.01 9.30 -5.55
N THR A 35 0.50 10.11 -4.61
CA THR A 35 -0.01 11.46 -4.35
C THR A 35 0.76 12.53 -5.15
N ASN A 36 2.02 12.28 -5.49
CA ASN A 36 2.84 13.21 -6.26
C ASN A 36 2.63 13.00 -7.77
N GLN A 37 2.17 14.04 -8.46
CA GLN A 37 1.86 13.99 -9.88
C GLN A 37 3.10 13.78 -10.77
N ARG A 38 4.26 14.32 -10.38
CA ARG A 38 5.52 14.16 -11.14
C ARG A 38 5.96 12.70 -11.14
N ASP A 39 6.02 12.11 -9.95
CA ASP A 39 6.40 10.70 -9.75
C ASP A 39 5.42 9.78 -10.48
N ARG A 40 4.12 10.08 -10.41
CA ARG A 40 3.08 9.34 -11.13
C ARG A 40 3.32 9.34 -12.63
N ARG A 41 3.70 10.49 -13.21
CA ARG A 41 3.99 10.60 -14.64
C ARG A 41 5.17 9.71 -15.04
N LEU A 42 6.25 9.71 -14.25
CA LEU A 42 7.42 8.86 -14.50
C LEU A 42 7.05 7.37 -14.49
N ILE A 43 6.25 6.92 -13.51
CA ILE A 43 5.79 5.52 -13.47
C ILE A 43 4.89 5.17 -14.67
N MET A 44 4.03 6.10 -15.09
CA MET A 44 3.18 5.89 -16.27
C MET A 44 3.99 5.84 -17.58
N GLU A 45 5.10 6.56 -17.68
CA GLU A 45 6.02 6.47 -18.81
C GLU A 45 6.67 5.07 -18.90
N ILE A 46 7.02 4.47 -17.76
CA ILE A 46 7.48 3.08 -17.70
C ILE A 46 6.37 2.13 -18.19
N ALA A 47 5.14 2.29 -17.70
CA ALA A 47 4.01 1.44 -18.08
C ALA A 47 3.66 1.53 -19.58
N ASN A 48 3.74 2.73 -20.16
CA ASN A 48 3.42 2.97 -21.57
C ASN A 48 4.59 2.68 -22.52
N GLY A 49 5.77 2.34 -21.99
CA GLY A 49 6.95 2.03 -22.78
C GLY A 49 6.78 0.78 -23.66
N LYS A 50 7.49 0.73 -24.79
CA LYS A 50 7.46 -0.42 -25.72
C LYS A 50 8.04 -1.71 -25.13
N LYS A 51 9.00 -1.58 -24.20
CA LYS A 51 9.69 -2.68 -23.52
C LYS A 51 9.90 -2.32 -22.04
N PRO A 52 8.85 -2.38 -21.21
CA PRO A 52 8.93 -1.99 -19.81
C PRO A 52 9.94 -2.83 -19.02
N THR A 53 10.11 -4.12 -19.35
CA THR A 53 11.14 -4.97 -18.70
C THR A 53 12.55 -4.42 -18.90
N LEU A 54 12.91 -4.07 -20.15
CA LEU A 54 14.23 -3.52 -20.46
C LEU A 54 14.42 -2.15 -19.80
N HIS A 55 13.39 -1.31 -19.82
CA HIS A 55 13.43 0.01 -19.20
C HIS A 55 13.74 -0.10 -17.70
N VAL A 56 13.04 -1.00 -16.99
CA VAL A 56 13.25 -1.22 -15.55
C VAL A 56 14.65 -1.76 -15.28
N ALA A 57 15.14 -2.70 -16.09
CA ALA A 57 16.49 -3.25 -15.94
C ALA A 57 17.59 -2.20 -16.13
N VAL A 58 17.45 -1.29 -17.10
CA VAL A 58 18.41 -0.18 -17.30
C VAL A 58 18.33 0.80 -16.15
N MET A 59 17.12 1.18 -15.74
CA MET A 59 16.91 2.12 -14.64
C MET A 59 17.48 1.60 -13.31
N LEU A 60 17.42 0.29 -13.07
CA LEU A 60 18.07 -0.34 -11.90
C LEU A 60 19.59 -0.33 -11.99
N LYS A 61 20.16 -0.56 -13.18
CA LYS A 61 21.61 -0.50 -13.40
C LYS A 61 22.18 0.91 -13.25
N GLU A 62 21.40 1.92 -13.62
CA GLU A 62 21.78 3.33 -13.51
C GLU A 62 21.49 3.92 -12.13
N LEU A 63 20.83 3.16 -11.25
CA LEU A 63 20.51 3.63 -9.90
C LEU A 63 21.80 3.67 -9.06
N PRO A 64 22.22 4.84 -8.55
CA PRO A 64 23.47 4.93 -7.83
C PRO A 64 23.34 4.37 -6.41
N ASP A 65 24.34 3.59 -5.98
CA ASP A 65 24.35 2.84 -4.72
C ASP A 65 24.09 3.70 -3.48
N HIS A 66 24.52 4.97 -3.49
CA HIS A 66 24.32 5.89 -2.37
C HIS A 66 22.84 6.18 -2.09
N ILE A 67 21.94 6.03 -3.07
CA ILE A 67 20.49 6.17 -2.87
C ILE A 67 19.93 4.95 -2.13
N LEU A 68 20.45 3.76 -2.41
CA LEU A 68 20.07 2.53 -1.71
C LEU A 68 20.59 2.50 -0.27
N GLN A 69 21.75 3.09 -0.03
CA GLN A 69 22.37 3.21 1.29
C GLN A 69 21.91 4.43 2.08
N MET A 70 21.07 5.29 1.48
CA MET A 70 20.58 6.49 2.15
C MET A 70 19.67 6.09 3.31
N ASN A 71 20.09 6.40 4.53
CA ASN A 71 19.23 6.26 5.70
C ASN A 71 18.00 7.15 5.50
N PRO A 72 16.77 6.61 5.45
CA PRO A 72 15.59 7.44 5.44
C PRO A 72 15.66 8.27 6.72
N SER A 73 15.66 9.59 6.58
CA SER A 73 15.82 10.46 7.75
C SER A 73 14.85 10.01 8.85
N PRO A 74 15.24 10.10 10.13
CA PRO A 74 14.37 9.69 11.22
C PRO A 74 13.23 10.70 11.32
N ARG A 75 12.25 10.59 10.42
CA ARG A 75 10.91 11.08 10.69
C ARG A 75 10.48 10.28 11.90
N ARG A 76 10.55 10.91 13.07
CA ARG A 76 10.00 10.38 14.30
C ARG A 76 8.61 9.86 13.95
N PRO A 77 8.28 8.59 14.23
CA PRO A 77 6.93 8.10 14.00
C PRO A 77 6.01 9.08 14.71
N MET A 78 5.16 9.77 13.93
CA MET A 78 4.13 10.60 14.52
C MET A 78 3.30 9.64 15.38
N PRO A 79 3.06 9.93 16.67
CA PRO A 79 2.20 9.07 17.47
C PRO A 79 0.88 8.94 16.71
N PHE A 80 0.52 7.71 16.35
CA PHE A 80 -0.80 7.42 15.83
C PHE A 80 -1.78 7.94 16.88
N LYS A 81 -2.43 9.07 16.60
CA LYS A 81 -3.62 9.48 17.36
C LYS A 81 -4.69 8.49 16.98
N THR A 82 -4.77 7.38 17.70
CA THR A 82 -5.98 6.56 17.75
C THR A 82 -7.13 7.49 18.12
N PRO A 83 -8.15 7.65 17.26
CA PRO A 83 -9.35 8.38 17.66
C PRO A 83 -10.02 7.57 18.76
N GLY A 84 -9.89 8.04 19.99
CA GLY A 84 -10.54 7.44 21.16
C GLY A 84 -10.05 6.03 21.48
N SER A 85 -9.25 5.91 22.52
CA SER A 85 -9.37 4.74 23.39
C SER A 85 -10.85 4.64 23.79
N LEU A 86 -11.62 3.79 23.11
CA LEU A 86 -12.82 3.20 23.66
C LEU A 86 -12.34 2.37 24.84
N CYS A 87 -12.19 3.02 26.00
CA CYS A 87 -12.20 2.31 27.26
C CYS A 87 -13.51 1.53 27.24
N MET A 88 -13.42 0.21 27.10
CA MET A 88 -14.50 -0.69 27.45
C MET A 88 -14.69 -0.50 28.96
N THR A 89 -15.54 0.44 29.36
CA THR A 89 -16.17 0.39 30.66
C THR A 89 -17.03 -0.86 30.65
N ASP A 90 -16.77 -1.74 31.61
CA ASP A 90 -17.57 -2.94 31.85
C ASP A 90 -19.07 -2.61 31.79
N PRO A 91 -19.90 -3.45 31.16
CA PRO A 91 -21.33 -3.22 31.16
C PRO A 91 -21.88 -3.43 32.57
N ASP A 92 -22.47 -2.38 33.15
CA ASP A 92 -23.27 -2.46 34.37
C ASP A 92 -24.34 -3.57 34.23
N PRO A 93 -24.50 -4.45 35.22
CA PRO A 93 -25.39 -5.60 35.11
C PRO A 93 -26.83 -5.19 35.45
N SER A 94 -27.51 -4.47 34.57
CA SER A 94 -28.96 -4.26 34.73
C SER A 94 -29.63 -3.68 33.49
N VAL A 95 -29.97 -4.52 32.51
CA VAL A 95 -31.31 -4.53 31.89
C VAL A 95 -31.56 -5.95 31.35
N SER A 96 -32.57 -6.61 31.91
CA SER A 96 -33.09 -7.90 31.44
C SER A 96 -33.65 -7.78 30.02
N ALA A 97 -32.89 -8.19 29.02
CA ALA A 97 -33.43 -8.43 27.68
C ALA A 97 -34.15 -9.77 27.70
N ILE A 98 -35.48 -9.75 27.81
CA ILE A 98 -36.31 -10.93 27.54
C ILE A 98 -36.07 -11.29 26.07
N SER A 99 -35.55 -12.50 25.83
CA SER A 99 -35.31 -12.95 24.46
C SER A 99 -36.64 -13.02 23.68
N PRO A 100 -36.67 -12.58 22.41
CA PRO A 100 -37.87 -12.65 21.58
C PRO A 100 -38.36 -14.08 21.33
N LEU A 101 -37.50 -15.09 21.56
CA LEU A 101 -37.81 -16.51 21.47
C LEU A 101 -38.70 -17.00 22.63
N ALA A 102 -38.61 -16.39 23.81
CA ALA A 102 -39.43 -16.75 24.97
C ALA A 102 -40.89 -16.27 24.85
N ALA A 103 -41.16 -15.24 24.04
CA ALA A 103 -42.51 -14.72 23.81
C ALA A 103 -43.34 -15.59 22.84
N PHE A 104 -42.68 -16.42 22.01
CA PHE A 104 -43.35 -17.19 20.96
C PHE A 104 -43.92 -18.55 21.44
N LEU A 105 -43.36 -19.11 22.52
CA LEU A 105 -43.75 -20.44 23.03
C LEU A 105 -44.92 -20.43 24.02
N LYS A 106 -45.61 -19.30 24.21
CA LYS A 106 -46.70 -19.14 25.20
C LYS A 106 -48.08 -18.86 24.60
N ARG A 107 -48.31 -19.22 23.33
CA ARG A 107 -49.64 -19.29 22.72
C ARG A 107 -50.10 -20.73 22.60
#